data_AF-A0A3D6B4R2-F1
#
_entry.id   AF-A0A3D6B4R2-F1
#
_cell.length_a   1.000
_cell.length_b   1.000
_cell.length_c   1.000
_cell.angle_alpha   90.00
_cell.angle_beta   90.00
_cell.angle_gamma   90.00
#
_symmetry.space_group_name_H-M   'P 1'
#
loop_
_entity.id
_entity.type
_entity.pdbx_description
1 polymer ?
#
loop_
_entity_poly.entity_id
_entity_poly.type
_entity_poly.pdbx_seq_one_letter_code
_entity_poly.pdbx_strand_id
1 'polypeptide(L)' 'KFISLGCTDAINLDGGGSSCMVGAEGKILNLPSDAAGERSVSTAIVIAETRRRS' A
#
# COMPACT_ATOMS: atom_id res chain seq x y z
N LYS A 1 -16.90 -1.58 -3.18
CA LYS A 1 -16.46 -3.01 -3.24
C LYS A 1 -15.62 -3.18 -4.50
N PHE A 2 -14.59 -4.03 -4.53
CA PHE A 2 -13.67 -4.12 -5.68
C PHE A 2 -14.35 -4.36 -7.05
N ILE A 3 -15.49 -5.06 -7.07
CA ILE A 3 -16.32 -5.24 -8.28
C ILE A 3 -16.71 -3.90 -8.92
N SER A 4 -17.10 -2.89 -8.13
CA SER A 4 -17.49 -1.58 -8.66
C SER A 4 -16.31 -0.77 -9.19
N LEU A 5 -15.07 -1.19 -8.90
CA LEU A 5 -13.83 -0.61 -9.42
C LEU A 5 -13.32 -1.38 -10.65
N GLY A 6 -14.03 -2.43 -11.10
CA GLY A 6 -13.65 -3.22 -12.28
C GLY A 6 -12.66 -4.35 -12.04
N CYS A 7 -12.36 -4.70 -10.78
CA CYS A 7 -11.48 -5.84 -10.49
C CYS A 7 -12.17 -7.17 -10.85
N THR A 8 -11.51 -8.00 -11.67
CA THR A 8 -11.94 -9.39 -11.93
C THR A 8 -11.54 -10.33 -10.79
N ASP A 9 -10.34 -10.10 -10.25
CA ASP A 9 -9.74 -10.86 -9.17
C ASP A 9 -9.22 -9.89 -8.11
N ALA A 10 -9.43 -10.23 -6.85
CA ALA A 10 -8.94 -9.43 -5.72
C ALA A 10 -8.66 -10.34 -4.53
N ILE A 11 -7.58 -10.03 -3.80
CA ILE A 11 -7.24 -10.65 -2.54
C ILE A 11 -7.12 -9.57 -1.46
N ASN A 12 -7.40 -9.93 -0.22
CA ASN A 12 -7.11 -9.04 0.91
C ASN A 12 -5.63 -9.14 1.29
N LEU A 13 -5.08 -8.05 1.82
CA LEU A 13 -3.75 -7.99 2.43
C LEU A 13 -3.87 -7.71 3.93
N ASP A 14 -2.74 -7.51 4.60
CA ASP A 14 -2.74 -7.14 6.01
C ASP A 14 -3.45 -5.80 6.25
N GLY A 15 -4.23 -5.78 7.34
CA GLY A 15 -5.18 -4.72 7.67
C GLY A 15 -4.81 -3.94 8.92
N GLY A 16 -5.77 -3.16 9.43
CA GLY A 16 -5.61 -2.42 10.68
C GLY A 16 -4.40 -1.48 10.63
N GLY A 17 -3.60 -1.48 11.71
CA GLY A 17 -2.42 -0.59 11.82
C GLY A 17 -1.34 -0.83 10.76
N SER A 18 -1.34 -1.97 10.07
CA SER A 18 -0.41 -2.27 8.98
C SER A 18 -0.81 -1.63 7.65
N SER A 19 -2.07 -1.18 7.49
CA SER A 19 -2.53 -0.54 6.25
C SER A 19 -1.92 0.86 6.12
N CYS A 20 -0.90 0.98 5.28
CA CYS A 20 -0.21 2.23 4.97
C CYS A 20 -0.02 2.38 3.45
N MET A 21 -0.19 3.59 2.93
CA MET A 21 0.12 3.97 1.55
C MET A 21 1.12 5.12 1.55
N VAL A 22 2.26 4.91 0.92
CA VAL A 22 3.34 5.90 0.82
C VAL A 22 3.42 6.39 -0.63
N GLY A 23 3.37 7.71 -0.82
CA GLY A 23 3.49 8.34 -2.13
C GLY A 23 4.93 8.34 -2.65
N ALA A 24 5.09 8.72 -3.93
CA ALA A 24 6.41 8.75 -4.58
C ALA A 24 7.45 9.65 -3.87
N GLU A 25 6.98 10.66 -3.13
CA GLU A 25 7.80 11.58 -2.32
C GLU A 25 8.21 10.98 -0.96
N GLY A 26 7.93 9.70 -0.71
CA GLY A 26 8.20 9.04 0.58
C GLY A 26 7.29 9.48 1.72
N LYS A 27 6.16 10.14 1.43
CA LYS A 27 5.20 10.63 2.42
C LYS A 27 4.00 9.69 2.54
N ILE A 28 3.58 9.43 3.78
CA ILE A 28 2.34 8.70 4.05
C ILE A 28 1.15 9.52 3.52
N LEU A 29 0.26 8.86 2.78
CA LEU A 29 -0.91 9.47 2.14
C LEU A 29 -2.22 9.18 2.87
N ASN A 30 -2.27 8.14 3.70
CA ASN A 30 -3.43 7.78 4.51
C ASN A 30 -3.21 8.10 6.00
N LEU A 31 -4.16 7.72 6.85
CA LEU A 31 -4.04 7.82 8.29
C LEU A 31 -3.87 6.40 8.89
N PRO A 32 -2.66 6.01 9.31
CA PRO A 32 -2.44 4.77 10.05
C PRO A 32 -3.35 4.72 11.30
N SER A 33 -3.91 3.55 11.59
CA SER A 33 -4.90 3.42 12.67
C SER A 33 -4.29 3.20 14.06
N ASP A 34 -3.02 2.81 14.14
CA ASP A 34 -2.36 2.65 15.44
C ASP A 34 -2.13 4.02 16.09
N ALA A 35 -2.32 4.10 17.41
CA ALA A 35 -2.15 5.35 18.15
C ALA A 35 -0.74 5.96 18.03
N ALA A 36 0.26 5.12 17.78
CA ALA A 36 1.65 5.53 17.57
C ALA A 36 1.97 5.97 16.13
N GLY A 37 1.01 5.89 15.20
CA GLY A 37 1.20 6.20 13.78
C GLY A 37 1.52 4.97 12.94
N GLU A 38 2.47 5.11 12.01
CA GLU A 38 2.88 4.03 11.11
C GLU A 38 3.46 2.83 11.89
N ARG A 39 2.99 1.63 11.56
CA ARG A 39 3.50 0.37 12.12
C ARG A 39 4.63 -0.18 11.25
N SER A 40 5.71 -0.65 11.88
CA SER A 40 6.73 -1.44 11.18
C SER A 40 6.15 -2.76 10.66
N VAL A 41 6.34 -3.02 9.36
CA VAL A 41 5.92 -4.25 8.68
C VAL A 41 7.11 -4.99 8.08
N SER A 42 7.00 -6.31 7.93
CA SER A 42 8.09 -7.16 7.42
C SER A 42 8.28 -7.06 5.90
N THR A 43 7.20 -6.81 5.16
CA THR A 43 7.19 -6.74 3.70
C THR A 43 6.20 -5.67 3.23
N ALA A 44 6.42 -5.15 2.02
CA ALA A 44 5.56 -4.17 1.39
C ALA A 44 5.42 -4.47 -0.11
N ILE A 45 4.32 -4.01 -0.71
CA ILE A 45 4.18 -3.97 -2.17
C ILE A 45 4.69 -2.61 -2.64
N VAL A 46 5.63 -2.63 -3.60
CA VAL A 46 6.22 -1.43 -4.17
C VAL A 46 5.89 -1.36 -5.66
N ILE A 47 5.34 -0.23 -6.10
CA ILE A 47 5.21 0.10 -7.52
C ILE A 47 6.43 0.93 -7.91
N ALA A 48 7.24 0.42 -8.82
CA ALA A 48 8.47 1.05 -9.28
C ALA A 48 8.54 1.08 -10.81
N GLU A 49 9.28 2.04 -11.35
CA GLU A 49 9.56 2.10 -12.78
C GLU A 49 10.40 0.91 -13.23
N THR A 50 10.02 0.30 -14.36
CA THR A 50 10.86 -0.69 -15.01
C THR A 50 11.96 0.02 -15.78
N ARG A 51 13.22 -0.10 -15.36
CA ARG A 51 14.35 0.36 -16.17
C ARG A 51 14.48 -0.54 -17.40
N ARG A 52 14.17 -0.03 -18.59
CA ARG A 52 14.66 -0.66 -19.83
C ARG A 52 16.14 -0.31 -19.97
N ARG A 53 17.02 -1.31 -19.85
CA ARG A 53 18.42 -1.16 -20.25
C ARG A 53 18.44 -1.05 -21.78
N SER A 54 19.02 0.04 -22.29
CA SER A 54 19.43 0.17 -23.70
C SER A 54 20.53 -0.81 -24.03
#